data_AF-A0AAD7TH18-F1
#
_entry.id   AF-A0AAD7TH18-F1
#
_cell.length_a   1.000
_cell.length_b   1.000
_cell.length_c   1.000
_cell.angle_alpha   90.00
_cell.angle_beta   90.00
_cell.angle_gamma   90.00
#
_symmetry.space_group_name_H-M   'P 1'
#
loop_
_entity.id
_entity.type
_entity.pdbx_description
1 polymer ?
#
loop_
_entity_poly.entity_id
_entity_poly.type
_entity_poly.pdbx_seq_one_letter_code
_entity_poly.pdbx_strand_id
1 'polypeptide(L)' 'MLFNVKAMLIAALALLFTGQVMGEAQIATDPVAACNCPNNCSYKAGHSCKFYSGPSDSSPVLSGTECVNKRGKRLTCVAT' A
#
# COMPACT_ATOMS: atom_id res chain seq x y z
N MET A 1 -34.55 35.53 20.40
CA MET A 1 -33.65 35.14 19.29
C MET A 1 -33.99 33.72 18.91
N LEU A 2 -34.84 33.54 17.88
CA LEU A 2 -35.29 32.23 17.41
C LEU A 2 -34.31 31.79 16.32
N PHE A 3 -33.29 31.02 16.70
CA PHE A 3 -32.29 30.54 15.75
C PHE A 3 -32.92 29.46 14.86
N ASN A 4 -33.01 29.76 13.55
CA ASN A 4 -33.57 28.91 12.52
C ASN A 4 -32.77 27.59 12.40
N VAL A 5 -33.31 26.53 13.00
CA VAL A 5 -32.76 25.17 13.06
C VAL A 5 -32.47 24.57 11.66
N LYS A 6 -33.08 25.12 10.61
CA LYS A 6 -32.95 24.66 9.22
C LYS A 6 -31.55 24.86 8.63
N ALA A 7 -30.77 25.80 9.16
CA ALA A 7 -29.40 26.07 8.70
C ALA A 7 -28.36 25.08 9.27
N MET A 8 -28.69 24.34 10.34
CA MET A 8 -27.74 23.43 11.00
C MET A 8 -27.54 22.09 10.27
N LEU A 9 -28.48 21.70 9.40
CA LEU A 9 -28.43 20.41 8.69
C LEU A 9 -27.46 20.36 7.51
N ILE A 10 -26.99 21.52 7.02
CA ILE A 10 -26.19 21.58 5.78
C ILE A 10 -24.67 21.50 6.06
N ALA A 11 -24.22 21.79 7.28
CA ALA A 11 -22.79 21.79 7.61
C ALA A 11 -22.20 20.40 7.95
N ALA A 12 -23.03 19.39 8.24
CA ALA A 12 -22.58 18.10 8.75
C ALA A 12 -22.12 17.08 7.66
N LEU A 13 -22.45 17.30 6.37
CA LEU A 13 -22.10 16.35 5.31
C LEU A 13 -20.67 16.50 4.75
N ALA A 14 -19.99 17.62 5.02
CA ALA A 14 -18.66 17.87 4.46
C ALA A 14 -17.52 17.09 5.14
N LEU A 15 -17.78 16.44 6.28
CA LEU A 15 -16.79 15.72 7.09
C LEU A 15 -16.70 14.21 6.79
N LEU A 16 -17.49 13.68 5.85
CA LEU A 16 -17.58 12.23 5.60
C LEU A 16 -16.48 11.67 4.68
N PHE A 17 -15.56 12.49 4.15
CA PHE A 17 -14.59 12.05 3.14
C PHE A 17 -13.10 12.26 3.50
N THR A 18 -12.77 12.72 4.71
CA THR A 18 -11.36 12.89 5.13
C THR A 18 -10.83 11.61 5.79
N GLY A 19 -10.69 10.54 5.00
CA GLY A 19 -10.23 9.24 5.52
C GLY A 19 -9.57 8.37 4.47
N GLN A 20 -8.93 8.96 3.47
CA GLN A 20 -8.08 8.23 2.54
C GLN A 20 -6.71 8.12 3.22
N VAL A 21 -6.48 7.06 4.00
CA VAL A 21 -5.14 6.71 4.45
C VAL A 21 -4.36 6.35 3.19
N MET A 22 -3.63 7.33 2.65
CA MET A 22 -2.56 7.07 1.70
C MET A 22 -1.49 6.33 2.49
N GLY A 23 -1.61 5.00 2.56
CA GLY A 23 -0.63 4.16 3.21
C GLY A 23 0.73 4.49 2.61
N GLU A 24 1.67 4.92 3.45
CA GLU A 24 3.06 4.87 3.08
C GLU A 24 3.34 3.47 2.55
N ALA A 25 3.97 3.39 1.37
CA ALA A 25 4.34 2.11 0.80
C ALA A 25 5.34 1.44 1.75
N GLN A 26 4.83 0.63 2.69
CA GLN A 26 5.68 -0.11 3.61
C GLN A 26 6.57 -1.01 2.78
N ILE A 27 7.88 -0.85 2.97
CA ILE A 27 8.86 -1.72 2.36
C ILE A 27 8.63 -3.13 2.91
N ALA A 28 8.45 -4.09 2.00
CA ALA A 28 8.15 -5.45 2.39
C ALA A 28 9.35 -6.10 3.09
N THR A 29 9.09 -7.03 4.02
CA THR A 29 10.14 -7.77 4.73
C THR A 29 10.75 -8.91 3.92
N ASP A 30 10.13 -9.29 2.80
CA ASP A 30 10.56 -10.40 1.95
C ASP A 30 10.16 -10.19 0.48
N PRO A 31 10.83 -10.84 -0.49
CA PRO A 31 10.60 -10.64 -1.90
C PRO A 31 9.22 -11.11 -2.39
N VAL A 32 8.52 -11.97 -1.65
CA VAL A 32 7.16 -12.40 -2.00
C VAL A 32 6.17 -11.35 -1.52
N ALA A 33 6.27 -10.88 -0.28
CA ALA A 33 5.42 -9.81 0.24
C ALA A 33 5.56 -8.50 -0.56
N ALA A 34 6.71 -8.27 -1.19
CA ALA A 34 6.94 -7.13 -2.08
C ALA A 34 6.02 -7.10 -3.31
N CYS A 35 5.50 -8.25 -3.75
CA CYS A 35 4.72 -8.37 -4.98
C CYS A 35 3.28 -8.85 -4.77
N ASN A 36 2.84 -9.08 -3.54
CA ASN A 36 1.54 -9.68 -3.24
C ASN A 36 0.84 -8.94 -2.09
N CYS A 37 -0.44 -9.27 -1.88
CA CYS A 37 -1.18 -8.82 -0.70
C CYS A 37 -0.49 -9.25 0.62
N PRO A 38 -0.62 -8.45 1.70
CA PRO A 38 -1.47 -7.25 1.81
C PRO A 38 -0.83 -5.96 1.26
N ASN A 39 0.48 -5.94 1.03
CA ASN A 39 1.21 -4.71 0.71
C ASN A 39 0.97 -4.26 -0.74
N ASN A 40 0.87 -5.20 -1.69
CA ASN A 40 0.82 -4.91 -3.11
C ASN A 40 -0.25 -5.75 -3.83
N CYS A 41 -1.50 -5.61 -3.40
CA CYS A 41 -2.63 -6.38 -3.94
C CYS A 41 -2.93 -6.12 -5.43
N SER A 42 -2.50 -4.99 -5.98
CA SER A 42 -2.71 -4.64 -7.39
C SER A 42 -1.49 -4.93 -8.27
N TYR A 43 -0.39 -5.43 -7.70
CA TYR A 43 0.81 -5.73 -8.47
C TYR A 43 0.60 -6.95 -9.35
N LYS A 44 1.24 -6.89 -10.53
CA LYS A 44 1.22 -7.93 -11.54
C LYS A 44 2.66 -8.26 -11.94
N ALA A 45 2.82 -9.29 -12.77
CA ALA A 45 4.14 -9.57 -13.36
C ALA A 45 4.68 -8.32 -14.08
N GLY A 46 5.96 -8.01 -13.90
CA GLY A 46 6.62 -6.83 -14.46
C GLY A 46 6.56 -5.54 -13.63
N HIS A 47 5.85 -5.51 -12.50
CA HIS A 47 5.93 -4.37 -11.56
C HIS A 47 7.29 -4.33 -10.87
N SER A 48 7.87 -3.14 -10.71
CA SER A 48 9.04 -2.95 -9.85
C SER A 48 8.67 -3.17 -8.38
N CYS A 49 9.65 -3.57 -7.57
CA CYS A 49 9.42 -4.01 -6.20
C CYS A 49 10.58 -3.62 -5.29
N LYS A 50 10.32 -3.51 -3.98
CA LYS A 50 11.33 -3.23 -2.97
C LYS A 50 11.07 -4.05 -1.71
N PHE A 51 12.13 -4.55 -1.09
CA PHE A 51 12.05 -5.30 0.15
C PHE A 51 13.34 -5.18 0.96
N TYR A 52 13.25 -5.42 2.26
CA TYR A 52 14.40 -5.52 3.14
C TYR A 52 15.19 -6.81 2.86
N SER A 53 16.51 -6.72 2.81
CA SER A 53 17.43 -7.87 2.66
C SER A 53 17.43 -8.81 3.89
N GLY A 54 16.77 -8.43 4.97
CA GLY A 54 16.65 -9.18 6.21
C GLY A 54 15.37 -8.84 6.96
N PRO A 55 15.09 -9.53 8.08
CA PRO A 55 13.83 -9.41 8.81
C PRO A 55 13.65 -8.09 9.57
N SER A 56 14.71 -7.30 9.70
CA SER A 56 14.66 -6.00 10.39
C SER A 56 14.41 -4.88 9.39
N ASP A 57 13.58 -3.92 9.79
CA ASP A 57 13.37 -2.61 9.15
C ASP A 57 14.64 -1.73 9.07
N SER A 58 15.71 -2.10 9.79
CA SER A 58 17.04 -1.49 9.65
C SER A 58 17.93 -2.19 8.61
N SER A 59 17.46 -3.29 8.00
CA SER A 59 18.23 -4.01 6.98
C SER A 59 18.33 -3.17 5.70
N PRO A 60 19.38 -3.37 4.88
CA PRO A 60 19.45 -2.74 3.57
C PRO A 60 18.22 -3.05 2.73
N VAL A 61 17.70 -2.04 2.02
CA VAL A 61 16.59 -2.18 1.08
C VAL A 61 17.13 -2.63 -0.27
N LEU A 62 16.65 -3.76 -0.76
CA LEU A 62 16.89 -4.23 -2.12
C LEU A 62 15.76 -3.74 -3.02
N SER A 63 16.15 -3.28 -4.20
CA SER A 63 15.21 -2.95 -5.28
C SER A 63 15.22 -4.06 -6.32
N GLY A 64 14.05 -4.33 -6.88
CA GLY A 64 13.89 -5.24 -8.00
C GLY A 64 13.19 -4.55 -9.16
N THR A 65 13.62 -4.87 -10.36
CA THR A 65 13.06 -4.31 -11.60
C THR A 65 11.72 -4.94 -11.93
N GLU A 66 11.48 -6.18 -11.49
CA GLU A 66 10.25 -6.90 -11.80
C GLU A 66 9.82 -7.93 -10.73
N CYS A 67 8.52 -8.02 -10.55
CA CYS A 67 7.82 -9.14 -9.95
C CYS A 67 7.62 -10.24 -11.01
N VAL A 68 8.08 -11.45 -10.73
CA VAL A 68 7.95 -12.60 -11.66
C VAL A 68 7.08 -13.70 -11.07
N ASN A 69 6.33 -14.39 -11.92
CA ASN A 69 5.55 -15.55 -11.49
C ASN A 69 6.44 -16.80 -11.44
N LYS A 70 7.01 -17.10 -10.27
CA LYS A 70 7.74 -18.35 -10.05
C LYS A 70 6.74 -19.39 -9.56
N ARG A 71 6.23 -20.24 -10.47
CA ARG A 71 5.37 -21.43 -10.20
C ARG A 71 3.85 -21.17 -10.06
N GLY A 72 3.32 -20.17 -10.73
CA GLY A 72 1.89 -20.02 -11.00
C GLY A 72 1.02 -19.46 -9.87
N LYS A 73 1.50 -19.41 -8.62
CA LYS A 73 0.66 -19.06 -7.46
C LYS A 73 0.96 -17.72 -6.80
N ARG A 74 2.22 -17.25 -6.84
CA ARG A 74 2.64 -15.99 -6.21
C ARG A 74 3.71 -15.31 -7.04
N LEU A 75 3.68 -13.99 -7.05
CA LEU A 75 4.73 -13.20 -7.63
C LEU A 75 5.94 -13.14 -6.67
N THR A 76 7.14 -13.05 -7.19
CA THR A 76 8.37 -12.90 -6.41
C THR A 76 9.19 -11.78 -7.00
N CYS A 77 9.68 -10.87 -6.17
CA CYS A 77 10.56 -9.79 -6.57
C CYS A 77 11.93 -10.34 -6.97
N VAL A 78 12.43 -9.95 -8.15
CA VAL A 78 13.81 -10.23 -8.58
C VAL A 78 14.66 -9.03 -8.22
N ALA A 79 15.46 -9.15 -7.16
CA ALA A 79 16.40 -8.11 -6.76
C ALA A 79 17.54 -7.97 -7.79
N THR A 80 17.97 -6.74 -8.03
CA THR A 80 19.11 -6.37 -8.89
C THR A 80 20.19 -5.65 -8.10
#